data_AF-A0A9P4T7F4-F1
#
_entry.id   AF-A0A9P4T7F4-F1
#
_cell.length_a   1.000
_cell.length_b   1.000
_cell.length_c   1.000
_cell.angle_alpha   90.00
_cell.angle_beta   90.00
_cell.angle_gamma   90.00
#
_symmetry.space_group_name_H-M   'P 1'
#
loop_
_entity.id
_entity.type
_entity.pdbx_description
1 polymer ?
#
loop_
_entity_poly.entity_id
_entity_poly.type
_entity_poly.pdbx_seq_one_letter_code
_entity_poly.pdbx_strand_id
1 'polypeptide(L)'
;MGAPKDIPLANQTAYEYTATKSIFTFEIHDKVTMKVTFLSPITPQDLKRQSLVFSYMNIDVSSIDGEEHDVQIYTDISAEWVSGDVAVTARWDFGLTDDLVYHRVSRLNQQTFSEFNDRAEWGDFYYATDASNSVTYQSGADEDVRGAFVSGGQLKDSNDTNFRAINNAWPVFGYGVDLETVNASTVSTLFSLGFCQDEAVQFLGANGLTNLPSLWKDYFTNGVEALKFFHQDYSESSKLSTALDEQIQEDSVTAAGQDYATLTTLATRQAFAATQLVGTEDKHYLFLKEISSNGNTQTVDVIYPASPIFFYTNPELVRLLLDPHFENQESGHYPNKWAIHDLGTHFPNATGHPAGDDEPMPLEECGNNIIMVLAYVQRSGNTDYVKQHYAILKQWAEYLVEDSLLPAEQLSTDDFAGHLVNQTNLALKGIIGIEAMSQLSALVGETSDAHNYTTIAHDYISKWQTLGITSNASTPHAMLNYGNSSTWGLLYNLYNDRLLNTDLVPQEVYDMQSQFYPTVKEKYGVPLDTRNRYYTKSDWELFCAAIASEETRDMFISDLAKWVNETPTSKPFTDLYQTNDGSFPPGIEFKARPVMGGLFALLLLEQGSK
;
A
#
# COMPACT_ATOMS: atom_id res chain seq x y z
N MET A 1 15.07 6.01 -22.08
CA MET A 1 14.61 7.26 -22.71
C MET A 1 15.39 8.45 -22.16
N GLY A 2 15.66 9.46 -22.99
CA GLY A 2 16.36 10.68 -22.57
C GLY A 2 15.56 11.94 -22.87
N ALA A 3 15.75 12.99 -22.07
CA ALA A 3 15.26 14.33 -22.40
C ALA A 3 15.77 14.75 -23.79
N PRO A 4 15.00 15.54 -24.56
CA PRO A 4 15.49 16.04 -25.84
C PRO A 4 16.80 16.83 -25.61
N LYS A 5 17.76 16.67 -26.51
CA LYS A 5 19.07 17.33 -26.38
C LYS A 5 18.91 18.84 -26.54
N ASP A 6 19.75 19.59 -25.83
CA ASP A 6 19.92 21.03 -25.98
C ASP A 6 18.67 21.90 -25.69
N ILE A 7 17.75 21.41 -24.85
CA ILE A 7 16.63 22.21 -24.33
C ILE A 7 17.04 22.91 -23.02
N PRO A 8 16.86 24.25 -22.90
CA PRO A 8 17.00 24.96 -21.63
C PRO A 8 16.05 24.40 -20.57
N LEU A 9 16.57 24.14 -19.36
CA LEU A 9 15.75 23.66 -18.25
C LEU A 9 14.94 24.80 -17.63
N ALA A 10 13.68 24.52 -17.27
CA ALA A 10 12.89 25.39 -16.42
C ALA A 10 13.41 25.35 -14.97
N ASN A 11 13.18 26.42 -14.22
CA ASN A 11 13.56 26.49 -12.81
C ASN A 11 12.43 25.89 -11.94
N GLN A 12 12.65 24.75 -11.31
CA GLN A 12 11.69 24.22 -10.33
C GLN A 12 11.80 25.02 -9.02
N THR A 13 10.77 25.79 -8.68
CA THR A 13 10.78 26.70 -7.52
C THR A 13 10.08 26.12 -6.29
N ALA A 14 9.19 25.14 -6.46
CA ALA A 14 8.55 24.45 -5.34
C ALA A 14 8.21 22.99 -5.67
N TYR A 15 8.13 22.18 -4.62
CA TYR A 15 7.53 20.84 -4.62
C TYR A 15 6.67 20.69 -3.37
N GLU A 16 5.43 20.28 -3.56
CA GLU A 16 4.47 20.00 -2.51
C GLU A 16 3.87 18.61 -2.74
N TYR A 17 3.48 17.93 -1.67
CA TYR A 17 2.75 16.68 -1.76
C TYR A 17 1.67 16.64 -0.68
N THR A 18 0.59 15.94 -0.99
CA THR A 18 -0.47 15.57 -0.06
C THR A 18 -0.62 14.05 -0.08
N ALA A 19 -1.62 13.54 0.64
CA ALA A 19 -1.90 12.12 0.67
C ALA A 19 -2.23 11.58 -0.73
N THR A 20 -2.85 12.41 -1.58
CA THR A 20 -3.30 12.05 -2.93
C THR A 20 -2.60 12.80 -4.08
N LYS A 21 -1.85 13.88 -3.81
CA LYS A 21 -1.27 14.74 -4.86
C LYS A 21 0.24 14.89 -4.76
N SER A 22 0.86 15.13 -5.91
CA SER A 22 2.23 15.64 -6.03
C SER A 22 2.21 16.85 -6.95
N ILE A 23 2.77 17.97 -6.50
CA ILE A 23 2.62 19.27 -7.14
C ILE A 23 4.01 19.86 -7.35
N PHE A 24 4.33 20.17 -8.60
CA PHE A 24 5.60 20.78 -8.99
C PHE A 24 5.33 22.16 -9.56
N THR A 25 6.03 23.18 -9.06
CA THR A 25 5.96 24.54 -9.58
C THR A 25 7.25 24.89 -10.29
N PHE A 26 7.13 25.34 -11.53
CA PHE A 26 8.21 25.79 -12.38
C PHE A 26 8.05 27.25 -12.76
N GLU A 27 9.16 27.96 -12.87
CA GLU A 27 9.24 29.29 -13.47
C GLU A 27 10.10 29.23 -14.73
N ILE A 28 9.58 29.81 -15.81
CA ILE A 28 10.19 29.82 -17.13
C ILE A 28 10.59 31.27 -17.45
N HIS A 29 11.91 31.51 -17.49
CA HIS A 29 12.52 32.80 -17.79
C HIS A 29 12.02 33.98 -16.93
N ASP A 30 11.55 33.72 -15.71
CA ASP A 30 10.92 34.72 -14.82
C ASP A 30 9.67 35.39 -15.43
N LYS A 31 9.02 34.73 -16.41
CA LYS A 31 7.88 35.28 -17.18
C LYS A 31 6.59 34.50 -16.98
N VAL A 32 6.69 33.19 -16.95
CA VAL A 32 5.55 32.27 -16.86
C VAL A 32 5.78 31.33 -15.70
N THR A 33 4.74 31.07 -14.91
CA THR A 33 4.71 29.97 -13.96
C THR A 33 3.91 28.81 -14.53
N MET A 34 4.38 27.59 -14.30
CA MET A 34 3.73 26.35 -14.67
C MET A 34 3.65 25.46 -13.44
N LYS A 35 2.43 25.09 -13.04
CA LYS A 35 2.15 24.18 -11.94
C LYS A 35 1.65 22.85 -12.49
N VAL A 36 2.40 21.78 -12.27
CA VAL A 36 2.05 20.41 -12.68
C VAL A 36 1.56 19.65 -11.45
N THR A 37 0.28 19.28 -11.44
CA THR A 37 -0.36 18.53 -10.36
C THR A 37 -0.66 17.12 -10.85
N PHE A 38 0.01 16.13 -10.25
CA PHE A 38 -0.35 14.73 -10.36
C PHE A 38 -1.33 14.38 -9.25
N LEU A 39 -2.50 13.86 -9.63
CA LEU A 39 -3.54 13.44 -8.69
C LEU A 39 -3.84 11.95 -8.87
N SER A 40 -3.71 11.18 -7.80
CA SER A 40 -4.10 9.77 -7.74
C SER A 40 -5.23 9.64 -6.72
N PRO A 41 -6.51 9.68 -7.16
CA PRO A 41 -7.65 9.71 -6.27
C PRO A 41 -7.74 8.45 -5.40
N ILE A 42 -8.05 8.64 -4.12
CA ILE A 42 -8.36 7.56 -3.17
C ILE A 42 -9.75 7.83 -2.62
N THR A 43 -10.67 6.90 -2.89
CA THR A 43 -12.11 7.04 -2.64
C THR A 43 -12.64 5.78 -1.95
N PRO A 44 -12.18 5.48 -0.72
CA PRO A 44 -12.42 4.20 -0.04
C PRO A 44 -13.90 3.93 0.27
N GLN A 45 -14.74 4.96 0.19
CA GLN A 45 -16.19 4.90 0.40
C GLN A 45 -17.01 4.84 -0.91
N ASP A 46 -16.36 4.92 -2.08
CA ASP A 46 -16.99 4.85 -3.40
C ASP A 46 -16.24 3.82 -4.26
N LEU A 47 -16.70 2.57 -4.21
CA LEU A 47 -16.05 1.46 -4.90
C LEU A 47 -16.04 1.60 -6.42
N LYS A 48 -17.00 2.35 -7.00
CA LYS A 48 -16.99 2.65 -8.44
C LYS A 48 -15.77 3.48 -8.80
N ARG A 49 -15.51 4.58 -8.08
CA ARG A 49 -14.33 5.41 -8.32
C ARG A 49 -13.05 4.70 -7.90
N GLN A 50 -13.04 4.02 -6.75
CA GLN A 50 -11.87 3.31 -6.23
C GLN A 50 -11.43 2.15 -7.15
N SER A 51 -12.36 1.56 -7.92
CA SER A 51 -12.04 0.47 -8.85
C SER A 51 -11.26 0.91 -10.10
N LEU A 52 -11.15 2.22 -10.35
CA LEU A 52 -10.43 2.77 -11.51
C LEU A 52 -8.94 2.92 -11.18
N VAL A 53 -8.10 2.13 -11.86
CA VAL A 53 -6.63 2.26 -11.82
C VAL A 53 -6.17 3.42 -12.72
N PHE A 54 -6.50 4.64 -12.31
CA PHE A 54 -6.33 5.86 -13.10
C PHE A 54 -5.69 6.98 -12.27
N SER A 55 -5.09 7.97 -12.95
CA SER A 55 -4.54 9.18 -12.35
C SER A 55 -4.66 10.36 -13.31
N TYR A 56 -4.67 11.57 -12.77
CA TYR A 56 -4.66 12.81 -13.55
C TYR A 56 -3.28 13.46 -13.52
N MET A 57 -2.98 14.19 -14.59
CA MET A 57 -1.95 15.22 -14.63
C MET A 57 -2.61 16.51 -15.11
N ASN A 58 -2.73 17.49 -14.22
CA ASN A 58 -3.24 18.82 -14.56
C ASN A 58 -2.07 19.81 -14.65
N ILE A 59 -2.03 20.61 -15.71
CA ILE A 59 -1.01 21.64 -15.91
C ILE A 59 -1.70 22.99 -15.92
N ASP A 60 -1.37 23.83 -14.95
CA ASP A 60 -1.84 25.20 -14.83
C ASP A 60 -0.72 26.16 -15.24
N VAL A 61 -1.01 27.11 -16.12
CA VAL A 61 -0.04 28.09 -16.62
C VAL A 61 -0.59 29.50 -16.49
N SER A 62 0.23 30.44 -16.00
CA SER A 62 -0.08 31.87 -15.98
C SER A 62 1.16 32.74 -16.14
N SER A 63 0.99 33.93 -16.70
CA SER A 63 2.02 34.98 -16.72
C SER A 63 2.26 35.53 -15.31
N ILE A 64 3.53 35.76 -14.98
CA ILE A 64 3.99 36.33 -13.71
C ILE A 64 4.73 37.66 -13.89
N ASP A 65 5.04 38.07 -15.13
CA ASP A 65 5.66 39.36 -15.44
C ASP A 65 4.64 40.46 -15.81
N GLY A 66 3.37 40.11 -15.94
CA GLY A 66 2.28 41.02 -16.31
C GLY A 66 2.12 41.24 -17.81
N GLU A 67 2.93 40.58 -18.64
CA GLU A 67 2.84 40.60 -20.10
C GLU A 67 2.13 39.35 -20.64
N GLU A 68 1.74 39.41 -21.91
CA GLU A 68 1.15 38.30 -22.65
C GLU A 68 2.25 37.42 -23.27
N HIS A 69 2.11 36.10 -23.16
CA HIS A 69 3.05 35.13 -23.73
C HIS A 69 2.31 34.04 -24.49
N ASP A 70 2.78 33.71 -25.69
CA ASP A 70 2.31 32.53 -26.41
C ASP A 70 2.96 31.27 -25.81
N VAL A 71 2.15 30.30 -25.39
CA VAL A 71 2.63 29.09 -24.70
C VAL A 71 2.08 27.82 -25.35
N GLN A 72 2.99 26.88 -25.63
CA GLN A 72 2.64 25.51 -26.01
C GLN A 72 3.19 24.52 -24.98
N ILE A 73 2.42 23.48 -24.68
CA ILE A 73 2.79 22.37 -23.79
C ILE A 73 3.06 21.11 -24.61
N TYR A 74 4.10 20.36 -24.26
CA TYR A 74 4.31 19.00 -24.74
C TYR A 74 4.42 18.02 -23.57
N THR A 75 3.82 16.85 -23.75
CA THR A 75 3.96 15.72 -22.84
C THR A 75 3.77 14.41 -23.58
N ASP A 76 4.49 13.37 -23.17
CA ASP A 76 4.35 12.02 -23.70
C ASP A 76 4.37 10.96 -22.60
N ILE A 77 3.77 9.81 -22.92
CA ILE A 77 4.07 8.54 -22.26
C ILE A 77 4.83 7.64 -23.22
N SER A 78 5.41 6.57 -22.71
CA SER A 78 6.12 5.57 -23.51
C SER A 78 5.45 4.21 -23.47
N ALA A 79 5.82 3.35 -24.42
CA ALA A 79 5.50 1.92 -24.35
C ALA A 79 6.16 1.21 -23.14
N GLU A 80 7.06 1.93 -22.44
CA GLU A 80 7.40 1.80 -21.03
C GLU A 80 6.35 1.07 -20.22
N TRP A 81 5.14 1.62 -20.22
CA TRP A 81 4.07 1.38 -19.24
C TRP A 81 3.36 0.03 -19.37
N VAL A 82 3.55 -0.72 -20.47
CA VAL A 82 2.78 -1.94 -20.73
C VAL A 82 3.51 -3.26 -20.46
N SER A 83 4.79 -3.21 -20.08
CA SER A 83 5.58 -4.39 -19.73
C SER A 83 6.84 -4.00 -18.95
N GLY A 84 7.28 -4.86 -18.03
CA GLY A 84 8.59 -4.73 -17.39
C GLY A 84 9.76 -5.23 -18.27
N ASP A 85 9.48 -5.97 -19.34
CA ASP A 85 10.46 -6.46 -20.31
C ASP A 85 10.47 -5.57 -21.56
N VAL A 86 11.45 -4.65 -21.62
CA VAL A 86 11.55 -3.72 -22.75
C VAL A 86 11.91 -4.38 -24.09
N ALA A 87 12.20 -5.68 -24.13
CA ALA A 87 12.42 -6.41 -25.38
C ALA A 87 11.11 -6.86 -26.06
N VAL A 88 9.97 -6.86 -25.35
CA VAL A 88 8.69 -7.27 -25.93
C VAL A 88 8.16 -6.23 -26.91
N THR A 89 7.40 -6.69 -27.90
CA THR A 89 6.74 -5.82 -28.88
C THR A 89 5.49 -5.19 -28.27
N ALA A 90 5.43 -3.86 -28.29
CA ALA A 90 4.23 -3.09 -27.99
C ALA A 90 3.41 -2.86 -29.26
N ARG A 91 2.10 -2.77 -29.09
CA ARG A 91 1.13 -2.28 -30.07
C ARG A 91 0.42 -1.06 -29.51
N TRP A 92 -0.16 -0.26 -30.39
CA TRP A 92 -0.91 0.92 -29.98
C TRP A 92 -1.96 1.30 -31.00
N ASP A 93 -2.93 2.05 -30.53
CA ASP A 93 -4.00 2.65 -31.30
C ASP A 93 -4.19 4.10 -30.86
N PHE A 94 -4.84 4.87 -31.71
CA PHE A 94 -5.27 6.23 -31.42
C PHE A 94 -6.78 6.32 -31.61
N GLY A 95 -7.45 6.99 -30.67
CA GLY A 95 -8.89 7.17 -30.70
C GLY A 95 -9.29 8.62 -30.48
N LEU A 96 -10.42 8.98 -31.11
CA LEU A 96 -11.08 10.27 -30.97
C LEU A 96 -12.56 10.01 -30.68
N THR A 97 -13.07 10.72 -29.68
CA THR A 97 -14.51 10.81 -29.36
C THR A 97 -14.94 12.28 -29.44
N ASP A 98 -16.21 12.57 -29.19
CA ASP A 98 -16.69 13.96 -29.14
C ASP A 98 -16.03 14.77 -28.02
N ASP A 99 -15.58 14.12 -26.94
CA ASP A 99 -15.04 14.77 -25.74
C ASP A 99 -13.53 14.60 -25.60
N LEU A 100 -12.97 13.46 -26.02
CA LEU A 100 -11.60 13.05 -25.73
C LEU A 100 -10.82 12.62 -26.96
N VAL A 101 -9.52 12.91 -26.93
CA VAL A 101 -8.50 12.27 -27.73
C VAL A 101 -7.66 11.35 -26.83
N TYR A 102 -7.36 10.13 -27.27
CA TYR A 102 -6.58 9.18 -26.48
C TYR A 102 -5.62 8.31 -27.31
N HIS A 103 -4.45 8.03 -26.72
CA HIS A 103 -3.59 6.92 -27.11
C HIS A 103 -3.94 5.70 -26.27
N ARG A 104 -3.99 4.53 -26.91
CA ARG A 104 -4.14 3.23 -26.25
C ARG A 104 -2.93 2.37 -26.56
N VAL A 105 -2.27 1.83 -25.56
CA VAL A 105 -1.03 1.06 -25.70
C VAL A 105 -1.18 -0.27 -24.99
N SER A 106 -0.73 -1.36 -25.61
CA SER A 106 -0.65 -2.66 -24.94
C SER A 106 0.51 -3.50 -25.47
N ARG A 107 0.87 -4.56 -24.75
CA ARG A 107 1.75 -5.59 -25.30
C ARG A 107 1.07 -6.25 -26.51
N LEU A 108 1.78 -6.42 -27.62
CA LEU A 108 1.24 -7.02 -28.84
C LEU A 108 0.73 -8.45 -28.58
N ASN A 109 1.54 -9.24 -27.87
CA ASN A 109 1.20 -10.59 -27.41
C ASN A 109 0.99 -10.56 -25.90
N GLN A 110 -0.20 -10.15 -25.45
CA GLN A 110 -0.52 -10.09 -24.02
C GLN A 110 -0.40 -11.45 -23.34
N GLN A 111 0.03 -11.47 -22.09
CA GLN A 111 0.14 -12.67 -21.26
C GLN A 111 -0.68 -12.46 -19.99
N THR A 112 -1.91 -12.98 -19.98
CA THR A 112 -2.84 -12.80 -18.86
C THR A 112 -2.31 -13.44 -17.58
N PHE A 113 -2.52 -12.77 -16.45
CA PHE A 113 -2.11 -13.24 -15.12
C PHE A 113 -0.60 -13.51 -15.01
N SER A 114 0.21 -12.71 -15.70
CA SER A 114 1.67 -12.79 -15.61
C SER A 114 2.30 -11.42 -15.45
N GLU A 115 3.45 -11.39 -14.80
CA GLU A 115 4.20 -10.18 -14.57
C GLU A 115 5.68 -10.33 -14.88
N PHE A 116 6.33 -9.20 -15.11
CA PHE A 116 7.77 -9.10 -15.24
C PHE A 116 8.25 -7.85 -14.50
N ASN A 117 9.21 -8.01 -13.57
CA ASN A 117 9.70 -6.93 -12.71
C ASN A 117 8.56 -6.14 -12.03
N ASP A 118 7.63 -6.85 -11.39
CA ASP A 118 6.45 -6.31 -10.70
C ASP A 118 5.41 -5.59 -11.58
N ARG A 119 5.39 -5.85 -12.89
CA ARG A 119 4.50 -5.18 -13.84
C ARG A 119 3.71 -6.17 -14.66
N ALA A 120 2.39 -5.95 -14.75
CA ALA A 120 1.49 -6.80 -15.51
C ALA A 120 1.86 -6.82 -17.00
N GLU A 121 1.73 -8.00 -17.62
CA GLU A 121 2.06 -8.26 -19.03
C GLU A 121 0.81 -8.34 -19.93
N TRP A 122 -0.34 -7.88 -19.43
CA TRP A 122 -1.63 -7.76 -20.13
C TRP A 122 -2.44 -6.58 -19.60
N GLY A 123 -3.38 -6.09 -20.41
CA GLY A 123 -4.13 -4.86 -20.17
C GLY A 123 -3.81 -3.79 -21.22
N ASP A 124 -4.68 -2.78 -21.29
CA ASP A 124 -4.51 -1.60 -22.13
C ASP A 124 -4.22 -0.38 -21.25
N PHE A 125 -3.13 0.33 -21.55
CA PHE A 125 -2.83 1.63 -20.97
C PHE A 125 -3.40 2.74 -21.84
N TYR A 126 -4.09 3.70 -21.23
CA TYR A 126 -4.69 4.85 -21.87
C TYR A 126 -3.98 6.12 -21.43
N TYR A 127 -3.75 7.01 -22.40
CA TYR A 127 -3.30 8.37 -22.16
C TYR A 127 -4.17 9.33 -22.96
N ALA A 128 -4.85 10.26 -22.29
CA ALA A 128 -5.90 11.06 -22.90
C ALA A 128 -5.89 12.51 -22.45
N THR A 129 -6.50 13.36 -23.27
CA THR A 129 -6.81 14.77 -22.98
C THR A 129 -8.07 15.19 -23.75
N ASP A 130 -8.53 16.42 -23.55
CA ASP A 130 -9.70 16.97 -24.24
C ASP A 130 -9.51 16.97 -25.76
N ALA A 131 -10.56 16.60 -26.50
CA ALA A 131 -10.60 16.79 -27.95
C ALA A 131 -10.77 18.29 -28.27
N SER A 132 -9.73 18.92 -28.82
CA SER A 132 -9.75 20.33 -29.19
C SER A 132 -8.89 20.60 -30.43
N ASN A 133 -9.21 21.65 -31.17
CA ASN A 133 -8.39 22.12 -32.30
C ASN A 133 -7.00 22.62 -31.86
N SER A 134 -6.84 22.94 -30.57
CA SER A 134 -5.56 23.34 -29.98
C SER A 134 -4.67 22.15 -29.61
N VAL A 135 -5.17 20.92 -29.75
CA VAL A 135 -4.43 19.69 -29.43
C VAL A 135 -3.94 19.04 -30.71
N THR A 136 -2.64 18.82 -30.78
CA THR A 136 -1.99 17.99 -31.79
C THR A 136 -1.44 16.71 -31.15
N TYR A 137 -1.35 15.64 -31.91
CA TYR A 137 -0.93 14.34 -31.39
C TYR A 137 0.07 13.64 -32.31
N GLN A 138 0.90 12.79 -31.73
CA GLN A 138 1.77 11.92 -32.50
C GLN A 138 2.20 10.68 -31.73
N SER A 139 2.18 9.52 -32.40
CA SER A 139 2.89 8.32 -31.95
C SER A 139 4.11 8.05 -32.84
N GLY A 140 5.17 7.48 -32.28
CA GLY A 140 6.39 7.16 -33.04
C GLY A 140 7.63 7.06 -32.16
N ALA A 141 8.81 7.14 -32.78
CA ALA A 141 10.08 7.11 -32.05
C ALA A 141 10.27 8.39 -31.21
N ASP A 142 10.77 8.25 -29.98
CA ASP A 142 11.00 9.34 -29.04
C ASP A 142 11.73 10.55 -29.64
N GLU A 143 12.83 10.33 -30.37
CA GLU A 143 13.57 11.41 -31.05
C GLU A 143 12.73 12.14 -32.11
N ASP A 144 11.91 11.42 -32.88
CA ASP A 144 11.10 11.98 -33.97
C ASP A 144 9.88 12.77 -33.45
N VAL A 145 9.21 12.24 -32.42
CA VAL A 145 8.02 12.86 -31.83
C VAL A 145 8.41 14.11 -31.04
N ARG A 146 9.39 13.99 -30.14
CA ARG A 146 9.88 15.13 -29.36
C ARG A 146 10.54 16.18 -30.27
N GLY A 147 11.30 15.73 -31.27
CA GLY A 147 11.92 16.60 -32.26
C GLY A 147 10.91 17.40 -33.08
N ALA A 148 9.75 16.82 -33.43
CA ALA A 148 8.68 17.54 -34.10
C ALA A 148 8.22 18.76 -33.28
N PHE A 149 7.91 18.54 -31.99
CA PHE A 149 7.50 19.62 -31.10
C PHE A 149 8.60 20.67 -30.90
N VAL A 150 9.83 20.25 -30.63
CA VAL A 150 10.98 21.19 -30.46
C VAL A 150 11.17 22.08 -31.68
N SER A 151 10.96 21.54 -32.89
CA SER A 151 11.18 22.28 -34.13
C SER A 151 10.04 23.23 -34.51
N GLY A 152 8.81 22.92 -34.11
CA GLY A 152 7.62 23.55 -34.66
C GLY A 152 6.55 24.01 -33.65
N GLY A 153 6.71 23.71 -32.35
CA GLY A 153 5.72 24.00 -31.31
C GLY A 153 4.44 23.14 -31.39
N GLN A 154 4.39 22.18 -32.31
CA GLN A 154 3.22 21.32 -32.55
C GLN A 154 3.65 19.93 -33.05
N LEU A 155 2.75 18.96 -32.92
CA LEU A 155 2.91 17.62 -33.45
C LEU A 155 2.29 17.49 -34.85
N LYS A 156 2.50 16.32 -35.48
CA LYS A 156 2.17 16.09 -36.90
C LYS A 156 0.77 15.52 -37.16
N ASP A 157 -0.04 15.34 -36.12
CA ASP A 157 -1.35 14.65 -36.18
C ASP A 157 -1.25 13.31 -36.90
N SER A 158 -0.32 12.49 -36.43
CA SER A 158 0.04 11.24 -37.10
C SER A 158 0.09 10.06 -36.14
N ASN A 159 -0.36 8.91 -36.63
CA ASN A 159 -0.28 7.66 -35.91
C ASN A 159 0.71 6.74 -36.62
N ASP A 160 1.82 6.43 -35.94
CA ASP A 160 2.72 5.37 -36.35
C ASP A 160 1.99 4.03 -36.31
N THR A 161 2.20 3.18 -37.31
CA THR A 161 1.58 1.85 -37.41
C THR A 161 2.60 0.72 -37.38
N ASN A 162 3.89 1.07 -37.24
CA ASN A 162 4.98 0.12 -37.17
C ASN A 162 5.24 -0.30 -35.71
N PHE A 163 4.46 -1.27 -35.24
CA PHE A 163 4.63 -1.91 -33.94
C PHE A 163 6.00 -2.56 -33.80
N ARG A 164 6.64 -2.36 -32.64
CA ARG A 164 8.05 -2.72 -32.43
C ARG A 164 8.33 -3.02 -30.95
N ALA A 165 9.51 -3.60 -30.70
CA ALA A 165 10.00 -3.79 -29.33
C ALA A 165 10.06 -2.45 -28.58
N ILE A 166 9.73 -2.45 -27.29
CA ILE A 166 9.68 -1.23 -26.48
C ILE A 166 11.04 -0.49 -26.53
N ASN A 167 12.16 -1.23 -26.49
CA ASN A 167 13.51 -0.68 -26.57
C ASN A 167 14.02 -0.35 -27.99
N ASN A 168 13.21 -0.54 -29.03
CA ASN A 168 13.59 -0.24 -30.41
C ASN A 168 12.96 1.09 -30.84
N ALA A 169 13.80 2.13 -31.00
CA ALA A 169 13.35 3.49 -31.33
C ALA A 169 12.16 3.90 -30.46
N TRP A 170 12.39 3.84 -29.13
CA TRP A 170 11.44 3.96 -28.02
C TRP A 170 10.09 4.56 -28.43
N PRO A 171 9.03 3.74 -28.58
CA PRO A 171 7.71 4.24 -28.94
C PRO A 171 7.17 5.16 -27.85
N VAL A 172 6.83 6.39 -28.22
CA VAL A 172 6.18 7.39 -27.37
C VAL A 172 4.87 7.86 -27.98
N PHE A 173 4.01 8.38 -27.11
CA PHE A 173 2.64 8.78 -27.40
C PHE A 173 2.43 10.19 -26.86
N GLY A 174 2.62 11.17 -27.73
CA GLY A 174 2.70 12.58 -27.37
C GLY A 174 1.44 13.37 -27.66
N TYR A 175 1.24 14.40 -26.85
CA TYR A 175 0.34 15.52 -27.11
C TYR A 175 1.13 16.83 -27.13
N GLY A 176 0.79 17.70 -28.08
CA GLY A 176 1.17 19.11 -28.09
C GLY A 176 -0.10 19.93 -27.93
N VAL A 177 -0.15 20.84 -26.95
CA VAL A 177 -1.32 21.67 -26.65
C VAL A 177 -0.94 23.14 -26.78
N ASP A 178 -1.60 23.86 -27.67
CA ASP A 178 -1.46 25.31 -27.83
C ASP A 178 -2.38 26.03 -26.86
N LEU A 179 -1.81 26.73 -25.87
CA LEU A 179 -2.56 27.54 -24.91
C LEU A 179 -2.89 28.93 -25.47
N GLU A 180 -2.46 29.21 -26.70
CA GLU A 180 -2.52 30.53 -27.30
C GLU A 180 -1.82 31.56 -26.39
N THR A 181 -2.42 32.74 -26.24
CA THR A 181 -1.88 33.82 -25.41
C THR A 181 -2.28 33.64 -23.94
N VAL A 182 -1.29 33.36 -23.10
CA VAL A 182 -1.42 33.29 -21.64
C VAL A 182 -1.11 34.64 -21.01
N ASN A 183 -2.02 35.11 -20.15
CA ASN A 183 -1.85 36.32 -19.33
C ASN A 183 -1.87 35.95 -17.83
N ALA A 184 -2.14 36.91 -16.95
CA ALA A 184 -2.19 36.67 -15.50
C ALA A 184 -3.29 35.69 -15.06
N SER A 185 -4.29 35.42 -15.92
CA SER A 185 -5.32 34.41 -15.67
C SER A 185 -4.78 33.01 -15.98
N THR A 186 -4.97 32.08 -15.05
CA THR A 186 -4.55 30.69 -15.24
C THR A 186 -5.32 30.02 -16.38
N VAL A 187 -4.56 29.36 -17.27
CA VAL A 187 -5.07 28.42 -18.27
C VAL A 187 -4.67 27.01 -17.84
N SER A 188 -5.62 26.08 -17.88
CA SER A 188 -5.43 24.71 -17.41
C SER A 188 -5.53 23.72 -18.56
N THR A 189 -4.71 22.66 -18.51
CA THR A 189 -4.80 21.50 -19.41
C THR A 189 -4.79 20.23 -18.61
N LEU A 190 -5.79 19.38 -18.83
CA LEU A 190 -5.96 18.13 -18.11
C LEU A 190 -5.53 16.94 -18.97
N PHE A 191 -4.78 16.04 -18.37
CA PHE A 191 -4.47 14.72 -18.92
C PHE A 191 -4.93 13.63 -17.96
N SER A 192 -5.38 12.50 -18.53
CA SER A 192 -5.71 11.29 -17.77
C SER A 192 -4.86 10.12 -18.22
N LEU A 193 -4.37 9.37 -17.25
CA LEU A 193 -3.61 8.14 -17.41
C LEU A 193 -4.39 7.01 -16.77
N GLY A 194 -4.53 5.87 -17.45
CA GLY A 194 -5.33 4.77 -16.92
C GLY A 194 -4.87 3.41 -17.40
N PHE A 195 -4.96 2.40 -16.53
CA PHE A 195 -4.66 1.02 -16.88
C PHE A 195 -5.91 0.17 -16.73
N CYS A 196 -6.33 -0.46 -17.83
CA CYS A 196 -7.54 -1.28 -17.87
C CYS A 196 -7.21 -2.73 -18.16
N GLN A 197 -7.67 -3.61 -17.26
CA GLN A 197 -7.66 -5.05 -17.45
C GLN A 197 -9.09 -5.57 -17.37
N ASP A 198 -9.55 -6.31 -18.38
CA ASP A 198 -10.88 -6.92 -18.33
C ASP A 198 -10.95 -7.99 -17.23
N GLU A 199 -9.93 -8.84 -17.14
CA GLU A 199 -9.70 -9.81 -16.07
C GLU A 199 -8.44 -9.46 -15.30
N ALA A 200 -8.52 -9.46 -13.97
CA ALA A 200 -7.46 -8.96 -13.10
C ALA A 200 -6.78 -10.06 -12.29
N VAL A 201 -7.54 -11.00 -11.73
CA VAL A 201 -7.05 -12.00 -10.75
C VAL A 201 -7.54 -13.39 -11.13
N GLN A 202 -6.66 -14.39 -11.03
CA GLN A 202 -7.07 -15.80 -11.01
C GLN A 202 -7.28 -16.21 -9.56
N PHE A 203 -8.46 -16.73 -9.22
CA PHE A 203 -8.80 -17.06 -7.83
C PHE A 203 -9.36 -18.48 -7.70
N LEU A 204 -8.75 -19.28 -6.82
CA LEU A 204 -9.30 -20.56 -6.38
C LEU A 204 -10.21 -20.34 -5.16
N GLY A 205 -11.49 -20.09 -5.43
CA GLY A 205 -12.51 -19.90 -4.39
C GLY A 205 -13.42 -21.11 -4.20
N ALA A 206 -14.58 -20.89 -3.59
CA ALA A 206 -15.55 -21.95 -3.28
C ALA A 206 -16.10 -22.71 -4.51
N ASN A 207 -16.13 -22.05 -5.66
CA ASN A 207 -16.63 -22.63 -6.92
C ASN A 207 -15.50 -23.17 -7.81
N GLY A 208 -14.28 -23.32 -7.28
CA GLY A 208 -13.10 -23.70 -8.03
C GLY A 208 -12.35 -22.48 -8.61
N LEU A 209 -11.38 -22.77 -9.48
CA LEU A 209 -10.54 -21.76 -10.11
C LEU A 209 -11.35 -20.94 -11.13
N THR A 210 -11.37 -19.62 -10.95
CA THR A 210 -12.03 -18.68 -11.86
C THR A 210 -11.15 -17.47 -12.14
N ASN A 211 -11.38 -16.82 -13.27
CA ASN A 211 -10.87 -15.48 -13.52
C ASN A 211 -11.87 -14.47 -12.96
N LEU A 212 -11.38 -13.50 -12.19
CA LEU A 212 -12.18 -12.41 -11.66
C LEU A 212 -12.00 -11.16 -12.55
N PRO A 213 -13.10 -10.54 -13.01
CA PRO A 213 -13.01 -9.29 -13.76
C PRO A 213 -12.55 -8.16 -12.84
N SER A 214 -11.94 -7.10 -13.39
CA SER A 214 -11.76 -5.88 -12.62
C SER A 214 -13.13 -5.28 -12.27
N LEU A 215 -13.31 -4.77 -11.04
CA LEU A 215 -14.63 -4.31 -10.57
C LEU A 215 -15.22 -3.19 -11.44
N TRP A 216 -14.38 -2.34 -12.04
CA TRP A 216 -14.84 -1.27 -12.94
C TRP A 216 -15.66 -1.79 -14.12
N LYS A 217 -15.51 -3.07 -14.53
CA LYS A 217 -16.27 -3.69 -15.62
C LYS A 217 -17.76 -3.82 -15.33
N ASP A 218 -18.16 -3.82 -14.06
CA ASP A 218 -19.57 -3.86 -13.70
C ASP A 218 -20.23 -2.49 -13.90
N TYR A 219 -19.44 -1.41 -13.80
CA TYR A 219 -19.90 -0.03 -13.98
C TYR A 219 -19.75 0.51 -15.41
N PHE A 220 -18.80 -0.02 -16.18
CA PHE A 220 -18.46 0.50 -17.51
C PHE A 220 -18.32 -0.63 -18.53
N THR A 221 -18.88 -0.42 -19.72
CA THR A 221 -18.90 -1.44 -20.77
C THR A 221 -17.51 -1.77 -21.32
N ASN A 222 -16.60 -0.81 -21.35
CA ASN A 222 -15.24 -0.94 -21.85
C ASN A 222 -14.32 0.15 -21.27
N GLY A 223 -13.01 0.02 -21.50
CA GLY A 223 -12.00 0.94 -20.96
C GLY A 223 -12.13 2.39 -21.45
N VAL A 224 -12.71 2.64 -22.63
CA VAL A 224 -12.94 4.00 -23.15
C VAL A 224 -14.06 4.69 -22.38
N GLU A 225 -15.13 3.98 -22.04
CA GLU A 225 -16.21 4.55 -21.19
C GLU A 225 -15.72 4.82 -19.76
N ALA A 226 -14.88 3.93 -19.21
CA ALA A 226 -14.22 4.15 -17.92
C ALA A 226 -13.30 5.39 -17.94
N LEU A 227 -12.47 5.51 -18.98
CA LEU A 227 -11.60 6.66 -19.22
C LEU A 227 -12.39 7.96 -19.37
N LYS A 228 -13.50 7.94 -20.12
CA LYS A 228 -14.38 9.10 -20.31
C LYS A 228 -15.00 9.56 -19.01
N PHE A 229 -15.56 8.63 -18.23
CA PHE A 229 -16.08 8.93 -16.91
C PHE A 229 -14.99 9.54 -16.01
N PHE A 230 -13.81 8.92 -15.94
CA PHE A 230 -12.71 9.41 -15.13
C PHE A 230 -12.30 10.81 -15.56
N HIS A 231 -12.01 11.06 -16.83
CA HIS A 231 -11.57 12.37 -17.30
C HIS A 231 -12.55 13.49 -16.94
N GLN A 232 -13.86 13.24 -17.12
CA GLN A 232 -14.92 14.21 -16.81
C GLN A 232 -15.19 14.38 -15.30
N ASP A 233 -14.73 13.44 -14.48
CA ASP A 233 -14.91 13.46 -13.01
C ASP A 233 -13.83 14.27 -12.27
N TYR A 234 -12.86 14.86 -12.97
CA TYR A 234 -11.71 15.54 -12.36
C TYR A 234 -12.09 16.53 -11.24
N SER A 235 -13.14 17.35 -11.44
CA SER A 235 -13.58 18.31 -10.43
C SER A 235 -14.07 17.64 -9.14
N GLU A 236 -14.84 16.55 -9.25
CA GLU A 236 -15.36 15.85 -8.07
C GLU A 236 -14.26 14.97 -7.44
N SER A 237 -13.50 14.24 -8.25
CA SER A 237 -12.31 13.49 -7.82
C SER A 237 -11.32 14.39 -7.06
N SER A 238 -11.04 15.60 -7.56
CA SER A 238 -10.14 16.57 -6.91
C SER A 238 -10.71 17.05 -5.58
N LYS A 239 -12.02 17.33 -5.51
CA LYS A 239 -12.71 17.71 -4.27
C LYS A 239 -12.68 16.62 -3.21
N LEU A 240 -13.01 15.38 -3.58
CA LEU A 240 -12.95 14.22 -2.67
C LEU A 240 -11.52 13.98 -2.16
N SER A 241 -10.54 14.10 -3.06
CA SER A 241 -9.13 13.93 -2.72
C SER A 241 -8.63 15.02 -1.77
N THR A 242 -9.01 16.29 -1.99
CA THR A 242 -8.70 17.39 -1.05
C THR A 242 -9.32 17.13 0.32
N ALA A 243 -10.57 16.66 0.39
CA ALA A 243 -11.20 16.37 1.67
C ALA A 243 -10.48 15.25 2.44
N LEU A 244 -10.02 14.21 1.75
CA LEU A 244 -9.20 13.15 2.36
C LEU A 244 -7.82 13.67 2.78
N ASP A 245 -7.18 14.50 1.95
CA ASP A 245 -5.88 15.13 2.27
C ASP A 245 -5.98 15.97 3.55
N GLU A 246 -7.01 16.82 3.65
CA GLU A 246 -7.29 17.67 4.82
C GLU A 246 -7.55 16.81 6.06
N GLN A 247 -8.39 15.78 5.94
CA GLN A 247 -8.69 14.87 7.06
C GLN A 247 -7.42 14.20 7.60
N ILE A 248 -6.60 13.59 6.74
CA ILE A 248 -5.37 12.90 7.17
C ILE A 248 -4.39 13.89 7.81
N GLN A 249 -4.24 15.08 7.24
CA GLN A 249 -3.36 16.11 7.77
C GLN A 249 -3.83 16.61 9.15
N GLU A 250 -5.11 16.94 9.30
CA GLU A 250 -5.68 17.44 10.55
C GLU A 250 -5.64 16.38 11.68
N ASP A 251 -6.08 15.15 11.37
CA ASP A 251 -6.09 14.05 12.34
C ASP A 251 -4.66 13.72 12.79
N SER A 252 -3.70 13.67 11.86
CA SER A 252 -2.29 13.37 12.19
C SER A 252 -1.62 14.47 13.02
N VAL A 253 -1.83 15.74 12.68
CA VAL A 253 -1.29 16.85 13.47
C VAL A 253 -1.89 16.87 14.87
N THR A 254 -3.18 16.57 14.99
CA THR A 254 -3.86 16.50 16.29
C THR A 254 -3.31 15.36 17.14
N ALA A 255 -3.06 14.19 16.54
CA ALA A 255 -2.58 13.00 17.23
C ALA A 255 -1.13 13.15 17.75
N ALA A 256 -0.21 13.60 16.89
CA ALA A 256 1.22 13.63 17.21
C ALA A 256 2.05 14.66 16.42
N GLY A 257 1.42 15.72 15.93
CA GLY A 257 2.11 16.85 15.30
C GLY A 257 2.57 16.63 13.86
N GLN A 258 3.36 17.58 13.35
CA GLN A 258 3.71 17.66 11.93
C GLN A 258 4.63 16.55 11.44
N ASP A 259 5.50 16.02 12.31
CA ASP A 259 6.35 14.87 11.98
C ASP A 259 5.48 13.65 11.68
N TYR A 260 4.44 13.39 12.47
CA TYR A 260 3.52 12.29 12.21
C TYR A 260 2.72 12.48 10.92
N ALA A 261 2.21 13.70 10.69
CA ALA A 261 1.51 14.06 9.46
C ALA A 261 2.38 13.85 8.21
N THR A 262 3.69 14.08 8.29
CA THR A 262 4.63 13.81 7.21
C THR A 262 4.63 12.32 6.83
N LEU A 263 4.65 11.43 7.84
CA LEU A 263 4.69 9.98 7.64
C LEU A 263 3.38 9.44 7.05
N THR A 264 2.23 9.79 7.64
CA THR A 264 0.91 9.31 7.19
C THR A 264 0.57 9.82 5.78
N THR A 265 0.91 11.08 5.48
CA THR A 265 0.73 11.69 4.15
C THR A 265 1.50 10.91 3.07
N LEU A 266 2.77 10.57 3.31
CA LEU A 266 3.57 9.81 2.34
C LEU A 266 3.09 8.36 2.16
N ALA A 267 2.61 7.74 3.23
CA ALA A 267 2.20 6.34 3.24
C ALA A 267 0.94 6.06 2.43
N THR A 268 0.03 7.03 2.35
CA THR A 268 -1.36 6.82 1.92
C THR A 268 -1.47 6.22 0.51
N ARG A 269 -0.90 6.89 -0.50
CA ARG A 269 -0.89 6.37 -1.89
C ARG A 269 -0.18 5.03 -2.00
N GLN A 270 0.91 4.84 -1.27
CA GLN A 270 1.70 3.61 -1.34
C GLN A 270 0.91 2.39 -0.85
N ALA A 271 0.16 2.52 0.25
CA ALA A 271 -0.66 1.43 0.78
C ALA A 271 -1.78 1.03 -0.21
N PHE A 272 -2.51 2.01 -0.76
CA PHE A 272 -3.59 1.75 -1.70
C PHE A 272 -3.10 1.25 -3.08
N ALA A 273 -1.94 1.70 -3.54
CA ALA A 273 -1.39 1.34 -4.85
C ALA A 273 -1.06 -0.15 -5.01
N ALA A 274 -0.94 -0.89 -3.91
CA ALA A 274 -0.71 -2.34 -3.93
C ALA A 274 -1.99 -3.17 -4.04
N THR A 275 -3.17 -2.52 -4.14
CA THR A 275 -4.47 -3.18 -4.09
C THR A 275 -5.25 -3.05 -5.39
N GLN A 276 -6.12 -4.03 -5.67
CA GLN A 276 -7.02 -4.02 -6.81
C GLN A 276 -8.40 -4.58 -6.45
N LEU A 277 -9.45 -3.80 -6.74
CA LEU A 277 -10.84 -4.24 -6.62
C LEU A 277 -11.25 -5.08 -7.83
N VAL A 278 -11.78 -6.28 -7.56
CA VAL A 278 -12.18 -7.26 -8.58
C VAL A 278 -13.55 -7.87 -8.26
N GLY A 279 -14.22 -8.45 -9.25
CA GLY A 279 -15.55 -9.04 -9.13
C GLY A 279 -16.65 -8.13 -9.69
N THR A 280 -17.83 -8.19 -9.10
CA THR A 280 -19.03 -7.42 -9.47
C THR A 280 -19.57 -6.65 -8.28
N GLU A 281 -20.52 -5.73 -8.49
CA GLU A 281 -21.23 -5.02 -7.43
C GLU A 281 -21.83 -6.00 -6.41
N ASP A 282 -22.37 -7.13 -6.88
CA ASP A 282 -22.97 -8.18 -6.04
C ASP A 282 -21.92 -8.99 -5.26
N LYS A 283 -20.74 -9.25 -5.83
CA LYS A 283 -19.66 -10.02 -5.19
C LYS A 283 -18.30 -9.53 -5.65
N HIS A 284 -17.60 -8.83 -4.76
CA HIS A 284 -16.29 -8.26 -5.02
C HIS A 284 -15.30 -8.57 -3.91
N TYR A 285 -14.03 -8.37 -4.24
CA TYR A 285 -12.89 -8.59 -3.37
C TYR A 285 -11.90 -7.44 -3.52
N LEU A 286 -11.05 -7.26 -2.52
CA LEU A 286 -9.86 -6.44 -2.60
C LEU A 286 -8.65 -7.37 -2.55
N PHE A 287 -7.91 -7.47 -3.64
CA PHE A 287 -6.66 -8.24 -3.67
C PHE A 287 -5.47 -7.31 -3.45
N LEU A 288 -4.47 -7.78 -2.70
CA LEU A 288 -3.24 -7.09 -2.38
C LEU A 288 -2.04 -7.87 -2.93
N LYS A 289 -1.05 -7.13 -3.43
CA LYS A 289 0.24 -7.65 -3.85
C LYS A 289 1.33 -7.34 -2.81
N GLU A 290 2.17 -8.33 -2.53
CA GLU A 290 3.41 -8.13 -1.78
C GLU A 290 4.54 -7.63 -2.70
N ILE A 291 4.64 -6.30 -2.82
CA ILE A 291 5.60 -5.64 -3.74
C ILE A 291 7.04 -5.72 -3.21
N SER A 292 8.03 -5.90 -4.09
CA SER A 292 9.47 -5.86 -3.78
C SER A 292 9.98 -6.83 -2.70
N SER A 293 9.29 -7.96 -2.53
CA SER A 293 9.75 -9.10 -1.71
C SER A 293 9.84 -10.34 -2.61
N ASN A 294 8.97 -11.34 -2.45
CA ASN A 294 8.86 -12.51 -3.33
C ASN A 294 7.73 -12.39 -4.40
N GLY A 295 6.86 -11.38 -4.27
CA GLY A 295 5.77 -11.12 -5.22
C GLY A 295 4.47 -11.88 -4.93
N ASN A 296 4.34 -12.50 -3.75
CA ASN A 296 3.16 -13.24 -3.34
C ASN A 296 1.87 -12.39 -3.43
N THR A 297 0.74 -13.07 -3.57
CA THR A 297 -0.58 -12.45 -3.56
C THR A 297 -1.32 -12.79 -2.28
N GLN A 298 -1.96 -11.78 -1.70
CA GLN A 298 -2.75 -11.93 -0.48
C GLN A 298 -1.93 -12.52 0.67
N THR A 299 -0.71 -12.03 0.91
CA THR A 299 0.08 -12.47 2.07
C THR A 299 -0.54 -11.90 3.36
N VAL A 300 -0.94 -12.76 4.30
CA VAL A 300 -1.69 -12.36 5.50
C VAL A 300 -0.86 -11.45 6.40
N ASP A 301 0.40 -11.79 6.63
CA ASP A 301 1.33 -11.00 7.44
C ASP A 301 1.78 -9.69 6.77
N VAL A 302 1.40 -9.45 5.51
CA VAL A 302 1.49 -8.15 4.81
C VAL A 302 0.17 -7.38 4.91
N ILE A 303 -0.98 -8.06 4.82
CA ILE A 303 -2.30 -7.47 5.05
C ILE A 303 -2.40 -6.95 6.49
N TYR A 304 -1.89 -7.69 7.48
CA TYR A 304 -1.91 -7.32 8.89
C TYR A 304 -1.31 -5.93 9.19
N PRO A 305 -0.03 -5.63 8.87
CA PRO A 305 0.54 -4.32 9.08
C PRO A 305 -0.04 -3.27 8.14
N ALA A 306 -0.57 -3.64 6.97
CA ALA A 306 -1.27 -2.69 6.10
C ALA A 306 -2.67 -2.32 6.62
N SER A 307 -3.32 -3.19 7.40
CA SER A 307 -4.71 -3.04 7.84
C SER A 307 -5.06 -1.72 8.53
N PRO A 308 -4.18 -1.00 9.26
CA PRO A 308 -4.57 0.20 9.98
C PRO A 308 -5.14 1.31 9.09
N ILE A 309 -4.56 1.55 7.91
CA ILE A 309 -5.08 2.55 6.98
C ILE A 309 -6.43 2.12 6.38
N PHE A 310 -6.62 0.82 6.11
CA PHE A 310 -7.88 0.31 5.59
C PHE A 310 -8.98 0.44 6.64
N PHE A 311 -8.72 0.11 7.91
CA PHE A 311 -9.68 0.36 8.97
C PHE A 311 -10.00 1.84 9.17
N TYR A 312 -8.98 2.69 9.18
CA TYR A 312 -9.12 4.15 9.35
C TYR A 312 -10.00 4.76 8.25
N THR A 313 -9.83 4.29 7.01
CA THR A 313 -10.54 4.84 5.84
C THR A 313 -11.91 4.20 5.62
N ASN A 314 -11.98 2.86 5.65
CA ASN A 314 -13.21 2.08 5.51
C ASN A 314 -13.01 0.63 6.02
N PRO A 315 -13.56 0.24 7.17
CA PRO A 315 -13.34 -1.10 7.73
C PRO A 315 -13.83 -2.25 6.83
N GLU A 316 -14.76 -2.00 5.91
CA GLU A 316 -15.19 -3.02 4.94
C GLU A 316 -14.05 -3.45 4.00
N LEU A 317 -13.05 -2.61 3.74
CA LEU A 317 -11.90 -2.99 2.91
C LEU A 317 -11.09 -4.13 3.54
N VAL A 318 -11.01 -4.20 4.88
CA VAL A 318 -10.32 -5.32 5.55
C VAL A 318 -11.13 -6.61 5.40
N ARG A 319 -12.46 -6.55 5.50
CA ARG A 319 -13.31 -7.71 5.20
C ARG A 319 -13.06 -8.21 3.77
N LEU A 320 -13.04 -7.29 2.79
CA LEU A 320 -12.77 -7.62 1.39
C LEU A 320 -11.37 -8.20 1.14
N LEU A 321 -10.37 -7.83 1.95
CA LEU A 321 -9.02 -8.41 1.94
C LEU A 321 -8.99 -9.82 2.56
N LEU A 322 -9.82 -10.10 3.56
CA LEU A 322 -9.84 -11.39 4.24
C LEU A 322 -10.73 -12.44 3.56
N ASP A 323 -11.80 -12.02 2.89
CA ASP A 323 -12.76 -12.91 2.23
C ASP A 323 -12.09 -13.96 1.30
N PRO A 324 -11.07 -13.63 0.47
CA PRO A 324 -10.38 -14.61 -0.35
C PRO A 324 -9.74 -15.76 0.46
N HIS A 325 -9.20 -15.48 1.66
CA HIS A 325 -8.60 -16.49 2.53
C HIS A 325 -9.64 -17.44 3.09
N PHE A 326 -10.72 -16.89 3.64
CA PHE A 326 -11.84 -17.67 4.16
C PHE A 326 -12.44 -18.55 3.06
N GLU A 327 -12.79 -17.96 1.92
CA GLU A 327 -13.38 -18.71 0.81
C GLU A 327 -12.47 -19.83 0.31
N ASN A 328 -11.14 -19.62 0.26
CA ASN A 328 -10.20 -20.66 -0.15
C ASN A 328 -10.12 -21.80 0.88
N GLN A 329 -9.81 -21.49 2.14
CA GLN A 329 -9.55 -22.51 3.16
C GLN A 329 -10.82 -23.24 3.59
N GLU A 330 -11.95 -22.54 3.77
CA GLU A 330 -13.23 -23.16 4.16
C GLU A 330 -13.80 -24.09 3.08
N SER A 331 -13.36 -23.90 1.83
CA SER A 331 -13.71 -24.77 0.70
C SER A 331 -12.85 -26.04 0.63
N GLY A 332 -11.92 -26.23 1.57
CA GLY A 332 -11.06 -27.41 1.67
C GLY A 332 -9.88 -27.39 0.70
N HIS A 333 -9.49 -26.22 0.19
CA HIS A 333 -8.33 -26.08 -0.71
C HIS A 333 -6.98 -26.01 0.04
N TYR A 334 -6.98 -26.15 1.36
CA TYR A 334 -5.78 -26.13 2.18
C TYR A 334 -5.81 -27.26 3.22
N PRO A 335 -4.79 -28.13 3.29
CA PRO A 335 -4.84 -29.33 4.12
C PRO A 335 -4.39 -29.12 5.57
N ASN A 336 -3.65 -28.04 5.87
CA ASN A 336 -3.15 -27.80 7.22
C ASN A 336 -4.23 -27.19 8.12
N LYS A 337 -4.02 -27.32 9.44
CA LYS A 337 -4.99 -26.84 10.44
C LYS A 337 -4.82 -25.35 10.82
N TRP A 338 -3.69 -24.74 10.46
CA TRP A 338 -3.42 -23.33 10.67
C TRP A 338 -3.88 -22.47 9.49
N ALA A 339 -3.84 -21.15 9.65
CA ALA A 339 -4.14 -20.20 8.58
C ALA A 339 -3.08 -20.27 7.48
N ILE A 340 -3.51 -20.16 6.22
CA ILE A 340 -2.60 -20.13 5.07
C ILE A 340 -1.83 -18.80 5.05
N HIS A 341 -0.56 -18.82 4.67
CA HIS A 341 0.29 -17.63 4.58
C HIS A 341 -0.13 -16.67 3.47
N ASP A 342 -0.29 -17.20 2.25
CA ASP A 342 -0.65 -16.43 1.06
C ASP A 342 -1.57 -17.25 0.14
N LEU A 343 -2.18 -16.60 -0.86
CA LEU A 343 -2.99 -17.31 -1.85
C LEU A 343 -2.24 -17.60 -3.15
N GLY A 344 -0.95 -17.32 -3.25
CA GLY A 344 -0.15 -17.74 -4.39
C GLY A 344 1.19 -17.04 -4.48
N THR A 345 2.15 -17.75 -5.08
CA THR A 345 3.56 -17.34 -5.13
C THR A 345 3.83 -16.09 -5.98
N HIS A 346 2.91 -15.73 -6.88
CA HIS A 346 3.03 -14.54 -7.72
C HIS A 346 1.68 -13.91 -8.01
N PHE A 347 1.53 -12.62 -7.71
CA PHE A 347 0.38 -11.82 -8.14
C PHE A 347 0.24 -11.84 -9.68
N PRO A 348 -0.99 -11.93 -10.22
CA PRO A 348 -2.29 -11.97 -9.53
C PRO A 348 -2.88 -13.39 -9.39
N ASN A 349 -2.05 -14.42 -9.26
CA ASN A 349 -2.50 -15.81 -9.26
C ASN A 349 -2.80 -16.27 -7.82
N ALA A 350 -4.02 -16.02 -7.36
CA ALA A 350 -4.53 -16.46 -6.06
C ALA A 350 -5.05 -17.91 -6.11
N THR A 351 -4.16 -18.85 -6.46
CA THR A 351 -4.47 -20.28 -6.67
C THR A 351 -4.40 -21.15 -5.41
N GLY A 352 -4.02 -20.60 -4.27
CA GLY A 352 -3.81 -21.29 -3.00
C GLY A 352 -2.66 -22.30 -3.02
N HIS A 353 -2.55 -23.06 -1.92
CA HIS A 353 -1.53 -24.08 -1.70
C HIS A 353 -2.17 -25.44 -1.37
N PRO A 354 -2.72 -26.16 -2.38
CA PRO A 354 -3.48 -27.39 -2.15
C PRO A 354 -2.64 -28.55 -1.58
N ALA A 355 -1.31 -28.47 -1.67
CA ALA A 355 -0.41 -29.41 -1.01
C ALA A 355 -0.03 -29.00 0.42
N GLY A 356 -0.42 -27.80 0.87
CA GLY A 356 -0.08 -27.25 2.18
C GLY A 356 1.40 -26.89 2.31
N ASP A 357 2.04 -26.51 1.21
CA ASP A 357 3.46 -26.20 1.06
C ASP A 357 3.72 -24.69 0.89
N ASP A 358 2.84 -23.86 1.44
CA ASP A 358 3.05 -22.44 1.66
C ASP A 358 4.19 -22.19 2.67
N GLU A 359 4.64 -20.94 2.77
CA GLU A 359 5.65 -20.55 3.74
C GLU A 359 5.14 -20.74 5.18
N PRO A 360 5.78 -21.60 6.00
CA PRO A 360 5.21 -22.01 7.28
C PRO A 360 5.36 -20.93 8.36
N MET A 361 4.31 -20.12 8.53
CA MET A 361 4.17 -19.12 9.60
C MET A 361 2.91 -19.33 10.46
N PRO A 362 2.67 -20.53 11.00
CA PRO A 362 1.34 -20.92 11.49
C PRO A 362 0.84 -20.11 12.69
N LEU A 363 1.70 -19.77 13.66
CA LEU A 363 1.31 -18.96 14.82
C LEU A 363 1.01 -17.51 14.40
N GLU A 364 1.91 -16.95 13.58
CA GLU A 364 1.81 -15.59 13.02
C GLU A 364 0.46 -15.40 12.31
N GLU A 365 0.12 -16.30 11.38
CA GLU A 365 -1.06 -16.13 10.53
C GLU A 365 -2.38 -16.46 11.20
N CYS A 366 -2.39 -17.41 12.14
CA CYS A 366 -3.55 -17.64 12.99
C CYS A 366 -3.83 -16.40 13.86
N GLY A 367 -2.78 -15.81 14.45
CA GLY A 367 -2.87 -14.60 15.26
C GLY A 367 -3.37 -13.41 14.43
N ASN A 368 -2.74 -13.15 13.28
CA ASN A 368 -3.08 -12.06 12.36
C ASN A 368 -4.57 -12.08 11.98
N ASN A 369 -5.08 -13.23 11.51
CA ASN A 369 -6.47 -13.35 11.09
C ASN A 369 -7.46 -13.10 12.24
N ILE A 370 -7.27 -13.74 13.40
CA ILE A 370 -8.20 -13.61 14.53
C ILE A 370 -8.21 -12.16 15.05
N ILE A 371 -7.04 -11.52 15.14
CA ILE A 371 -6.90 -10.12 15.54
C ILE A 371 -7.62 -9.20 14.55
N MET A 372 -7.39 -9.37 13.24
CA MET A 372 -8.04 -8.53 12.23
C MET A 372 -9.56 -8.73 12.18
N VAL A 373 -10.06 -9.96 12.39
CA VAL A 373 -11.51 -10.22 12.44
C VAL A 373 -12.15 -9.53 13.63
N LEU A 374 -11.55 -9.60 14.83
CA LEU A 374 -12.09 -8.88 15.98
C LEU A 374 -12.04 -7.37 15.76
N ALA A 375 -10.92 -6.84 15.25
CA ALA A 375 -10.79 -5.42 14.93
C ALA A 375 -11.85 -4.94 13.91
N TYR A 376 -12.16 -5.76 12.90
CA TYR A 376 -13.23 -5.51 11.93
C TYR A 376 -14.60 -5.48 12.60
N VAL A 377 -14.93 -6.49 13.40
CA VAL A 377 -16.27 -6.63 14.02
C VAL A 377 -16.52 -5.52 15.04
N GLN A 378 -15.51 -5.11 15.81
CA GLN A 378 -15.58 -3.98 16.74
C GLN A 378 -15.84 -2.63 16.03
N ARG A 379 -15.54 -2.50 14.73
CA ARG A 379 -15.70 -1.26 13.95
C ARG A 379 -16.91 -1.27 13.02
N SER A 380 -17.29 -2.43 12.52
CA SER A 380 -18.44 -2.63 11.63
C SER A 380 -19.73 -2.95 12.39
N GLY A 381 -19.62 -3.57 13.57
CA GLY A 381 -20.74 -4.19 14.27
C GLY A 381 -21.24 -5.49 13.62
N ASN A 382 -20.55 -6.00 12.60
CA ASN A 382 -20.97 -7.15 11.81
C ASN A 382 -20.67 -8.50 12.50
N THR A 383 -21.45 -8.82 13.53
CA THR A 383 -21.32 -10.10 14.26
C THR A 383 -21.71 -11.33 13.42
N ASP A 384 -22.44 -11.15 12.32
CA ASP A 384 -22.78 -12.26 11.42
C ASP A 384 -21.55 -12.78 10.67
N TYR A 385 -20.56 -11.92 10.41
CA TYR A 385 -19.27 -12.34 9.86
C TYR A 385 -18.55 -13.34 10.78
N VAL A 386 -18.60 -13.11 12.10
CA VAL A 386 -18.04 -14.06 13.08
C VAL A 386 -18.77 -15.39 13.04
N LYS A 387 -20.11 -15.37 13.00
CA LYS A 387 -20.91 -16.61 12.94
C LYS A 387 -20.61 -17.41 11.66
N GLN A 388 -20.44 -16.72 10.54
CA GLN A 388 -20.13 -17.32 9.26
C GLN A 388 -18.80 -18.09 9.31
N HIS A 389 -17.77 -17.50 9.92
CA HIS A 389 -16.40 -18.03 9.92
C HIS A 389 -15.98 -18.68 11.26
N TYR A 390 -16.92 -18.88 12.19
CA TYR A 390 -16.60 -19.31 13.56
C TYR A 390 -15.82 -20.63 13.61
N ALA A 391 -16.16 -21.58 12.75
CA ALA A 391 -15.54 -22.91 12.74
C ALA A 391 -14.03 -22.85 12.43
N ILE A 392 -13.64 -22.04 11.44
CA ILE A 392 -12.23 -21.92 11.05
C ILE A 392 -11.46 -21.02 12.03
N LEU A 393 -12.08 -19.95 12.53
CA LEU A 393 -11.52 -19.11 13.60
C LEU A 393 -11.22 -19.93 14.85
N LYS A 394 -12.16 -20.80 15.25
CA LYS A 394 -11.96 -21.74 16.36
C LYS A 394 -10.80 -22.70 16.10
N GLN A 395 -10.70 -23.25 14.88
CA GLN A 395 -9.60 -24.13 14.51
C GLN A 395 -8.24 -23.44 14.65
N TRP A 396 -8.11 -22.20 14.18
CA TRP A 396 -6.90 -21.41 14.34
C TRP A 396 -6.60 -21.07 15.79
N ALA A 397 -7.62 -20.75 16.59
CA ALA A 397 -7.45 -20.50 18.02
C ALA A 397 -6.94 -21.73 18.78
N GLU A 398 -7.37 -22.95 18.42
CA GLU A 398 -6.83 -24.18 19.02
C GLU A 398 -5.33 -24.34 18.70
N TYR A 399 -4.88 -23.98 17.49
CA TYR A 399 -3.45 -23.94 17.18
C TYR A 399 -2.71 -22.94 18.09
N LEU A 400 -3.27 -21.74 18.27
CA LEU A 400 -2.68 -20.74 19.17
C LEU A 400 -2.60 -21.26 20.61
N VAL A 401 -3.61 -21.96 21.13
CA VAL A 401 -3.59 -22.56 22.48
C VAL A 401 -2.43 -23.55 22.62
N GLU A 402 -2.16 -24.36 21.60
CA GLU A 402 -1.09 -25.35 21.60
C GLU A 402 0.31 -24.73 21.56
N ASP A 403 0.53 -23.66 20.78
CA ASP A 403 1.88 -23.20 20.42
C ASP A 403 2.28 -21.84 21.06
N SER A 404 1.32 -20.97 21.42
CA SER A 404 1.64 -19.57 21.75
C SER A 404 2.50 -19.37 22.99
N LEU A 405 2.38 -20.22 24.02
CA LEU A 405 3.13 -20.05 25.26
C LEU A 405 4.62 -20.39 25.09
N LEU A 406 4.96 -21.31 24.20
CA LEU A 406 6.32 -21.74 23.92
C LEU A 406 6.47 -21.96 22.40
N PRO A 407 6.53 -20.87 21.60
CA PRO A 407 6.53 -20.99 20.14
C PRO A 407 7.63 -21.93 19.65
N ALA A 408 7.27 -22.85 18.75
CA ALA A 408 8.23 -23.70 18.06
C ALA A 408 9.26 -22.88 17.26
N GLU A 409 10.31 -23.54 16.76
CA GLU A 409 11.23 -22.93 15.80
C GLU A 409 10.52 -22.69 14.47
N GLN A 410 10.02 -21.47 14.27
CA GLN A 410 9.25 -21.06 13.10
C GLN A 410 9.65 -19.65 12.65
N LEU A 411 9.18 -19.25 11.47
CA LEU A 411 9.26 -17.87 10.99
C LEU A 411 8.16 -17.04 11.65
N SER A 412 8.43 -15.74 11.79
CA SER A 412 7.41 -14.71 11.92
C SER A 412 7.44 -13.86 10.66
N THR A 413 6.59 -12.83 10.58
CA THR A 413 6.61 -11.81 9.51
C THR A 413 7.98 -11.12 9.29
N ASP A 414 8.89 -11.25 10.25
CA ASP A 414 10.29 -10.83 10.11
C ASP A 414 11.15 -11.97 9.55
N ASP A 415 10.68 -12.61 8.49
CA ASP A 415 11.26 -13.79 7.84
C ASP A 415 12.71 -13.57 7.38
N PHE A 416 13.01 -12.34 6.94
CA PHE A 416 14.33 -11.84 6.58
C PHE A 416 15.34 -11.91 7.74
N ALA A 417 14.86 -12.03 8.99
CA ALA A 417 15.68 -12.22 10.18
C ALA A 417 15.79 -13.70 10.61
N GLY A 418 15.13 -14.62 9.90
CA GLY A 418 15.23 -16.07 10.04
C GLY A 418 14.40 -16.66 11.19
N HIS A 419 14.37 -18.00 11.23
CA HIS A 419 13.64 -18.79 12.23
C HIS A 419 14.14 -18.53 13.65
N LEU A 420 13.22 -18.59 14.63
CA LEU A 420 13.57 -18.46 16.03
C LEU A 420 12.62 -19.26 16.93
N VAL A 421 13.18 -20.03 17.85
CA VAL A 421 12.42 -20.72 18.91
C VAL A 421 12.12 -19.78 20.08
N ASN A 422 10.94 -19.94 20.70
CA ASN A 422 10.53 -19.17 21.87
C ASN A 422 10.60 -17.64 21.68
N GLN A 423 10.25 -17.16 20.48
CA GLN A 423 10.28 -15.73 20.17
C GLN A 423 9.22 -14.99 21.01
N THR A 424 9.68 -14.06 21.86
CA THR A 424 8.84 -13.39 22.87
C THR A 424 7.71 -12.57 22.26
N ASN A 425 8.01 -11.85 21.17
CA ASN A 425 7.03 -10.99 20.49
C ASN A 425 5.99 -11.81 19.71
N LEU A 426 6.39 -12.97 19.15
CA LEU A 426 5.46 -13.88 18.45
C LEU A 426 4.53 -14.59 19.45
N ALA A 427 5.07 -15.05 20.58
CA ALA A 427 4.27 -15.58 21.68
C ALA A 427 3.18 -14.60 22.13
N LEU A 428 3.54 -13.31 22.24
CA LEU A 428 2.61 -12.26 22.63
C LEU A 428 1.45 -12.10 21.63
N LYS A 429 1.72 -12.16 20.32
CA LYS A 429 0.68 -12.16 19.27
C LYS A 429 -0.31 -13.29 19.48
N GLY A 430 0.18 -14.52 19.64
CA GLY A 430 -0.67 -15.69 19.85
C GLY A 430 -1.51 -15.60 21.12
N ILE A 431 -0.93 -15.12 22.22
CA ILE A 431 -1.64 -14.92 23.50
C ILE A 431 -2.77 -13.88 23.37
N ILE A 432 -2.50 -12.76 22.70
CA ILE A 432 -3.53 -11.75 22.40
C ILE A 432 -4.58 -12.32 21.43
N GLY A 433 -4.18 -13.13 20.45
CA GLY A 433 -5.08 -13.84 19.55
C GLY A 433 -6.05 -14.79 20.28
N ILE A 434 -5.60 -15.46 21.34
CA ILE A 434 -6.47 -16.31 22.17
C ILE A 434 -7.52 -15.43 22.90
N GLU A 435 -7.13 -14.30 23.48
CA GLU A 435 -8.09 -13.37 24.11
C GLU A 435 -9.03 -12.74 23.08
N ALA A 436 -8.53 -12.45 21.87
CA ALA A 436 -9.37 -11.99 20.78
C ALA A 436 -10.44 -13.03 20.40
N MET A 437 -10.08 -14.31 20.35
CA MET A 437 -11.05 -15.39 20.15
C MET A 437 -12.06 -15.49 21.30
N SER A 438 -11.66 -15.23 22.54
CA SER A 438 -12.60 -15.13 23.67
C SER A 438 -13.68 -14.08 23.42
N GLN A 439 -13.30 -12.87 23.02
CA GLN A 439 -14.25 -11.80 22.71
C GLN A 439 -15.15 -12.15 21.52
N LEU A 440 -14.59 -12.72 20.44
CA LEU A 440 -15.37 -13.18 19.29
C LEU A 440 -16.42 -14.23 19.71
N SER A 441 -16.02 -15.20 20.54
CA SER A 441 -16.91 -16.23 21.08
C SER A 441 -18.06 -15.63 21.89
N ALA A 442 -17.76 -14.62 22.73
CA ALA A 442 -18.78 -13.92 23.50
C ALA A 442 -19.80 -13.19 22.60
N LEU A 443 -19.34 -12.53 21.52
CA LEU A 443 -20.18 -11.80 20.58
C LEU A 443 -21.22 -12.69 19.87
N VAL A 444 -20.92 -13.97 19.67
CA VAL A 444 -21.83 -14.93 19.01
C VAL A 444 -22.54 -15.88 19.97
N GLY A 445 -22.36 -15.71 21.28
CA GLY A 445 -23.06 -16.48 22.32
C GLY A 445 -22.38 -17.81 22.69
N GLU A 446 -21.17 -18.07 22.22
CA GLU A 446 -20.37 -19.26 22.54
C GLU A 446 -19.66 -19.09 23.89
N THR A 447 -20.47 -18.96 24.95
CA THR A 447 -20.02 -18.60 26.31
C THR A 447 -19.01 -19.56 26.93
N SER A 448 -19.05 -20.85 26.59
CA SER A 448 -18.09 -21.84 27.10
C SER A 448 -16.71 -21.66 26.47
N ASP A 449 -16.67 -21.40 25.16
CA ASP A 449 -15.43 -21.10 24.43
C ASP A 449 -14.83 -19.79 24.93
N ALA A 450 -15.66 -18.74 25.08
CA ALA A 450 -15.23 -17.44 25.62
C ALA A 450 -14.53 -17.60 26.98
N HIS A 451 -15.19 -18.28 27.94
CA HIS A 451 -14.62 -18.51 29.26
C HIS A 451 -13.32 -19.34 29.20
N ASN A 452 -13.24 -20.34 28.34
CA ASN A 452 -12.05 -21.17 28.19
C ASN A 452 -10.86 -20.36 27.66
N TYR A 453 -11.05 -19.65 26.55
CA TYR A 453 -9.97 -18.88 25.92
C TYR A 453 -9.47 -17.75 26.81
N THR A 454 -10.35 -17.00 27.49
CA THR A 454 -9.88 -15.94 28.41
C THR A 454 -9.10 -16.50 29.59
N THR A 455 -9.52 -17.65 30.14
CA THR A 455 -8.78 -18.33 31.22
C THR A 455 -7.37 -18.71 30.76
N ILE A 456 -7.23 -19.24 29.54
CA ILE A 456 -5.94 -19.61 28.96
C ILE A 456 -5.08 -18.37 28.69
N ALA A 457 -5.63 -17.33 28.06
CA ALA A 457 -4.91 -16.12 27.75
C ALA A 457 -4.33 -15.44 29.02
N HIS A 458 -5.11 -15.34 30.09
CA HIS A 458 -4.67 -14.76 31.37
C HIS A 458 -3.61 -15.62 32.09
N ASP A 459 -3.71 -16.95 32.01
CA ASP A 459 -2.65 -17.85 32.51
C ASP A 459 -1.36 -17.67 31.68
N TYR A 460 -1.48 -17.59 30.35
CA TYR A 460 -0.34 -17.47 29.45
C TYR A 460 0.36 -16.12 29.59
N ILE A 461 -0.36 -14.99 29.69
CA ILE A 461 0.28 -13.68 29.86
C ILE A 461 1.04 -13.57 31.19
N SER A 462 0.54 -14.23 32.24
CA SER A 462 1.23 -14.31 33.53
C SER A 462 2.56 -15.07 33.43
N LYS A 463 2.56 -16.19 32.69
CA LYS A 463 3.77 -16.97 32.41
C LYS A 463 4.71 -16.27 31.45
N TRP A 464 4.19 -15.64 30.41
CA TRP A 464 4.94 -14.86 29.42
C TRP A 464 5.77 -13.77 30.09
N GLN A 465 5.22 -13.04 31.08
CA GLN A 465 5.98 -12.05 31.84
C GLN A 465 7.19 -12.67 32.56
N THR A 466 7.03 -13.87 33.13
CA THR A 466 8.13 -14.58 33.81
C THR A 466 9.18 -15.10 32.83
N LEU A 467 8.77 -15.56 31.64
CA LEU A 467 9.64 -16.20 30.66
C LEU A 467 10.34 -15.20 29.73
N GLY A 468 9.66 -14.10 29.42
CA GLY A 468 10.03 -13.12 28.39
C GLY A 468 10.65 -11.84 28.91
N ILE A 469 10.51 -11.49 30.19
CA ILE A 469 11.03 -10.23 30.73
C ILE A 469 12.32 -10.46 31.52
N THR A 470 13.32 -9.61 31.26
CA THR A 470 14.56 -9.57 32.05
C THR A 470 14.53 -8.38 33.04
N SER A 471 14.02 -8.62 34.25
CA SER A 471 13.90 -7.58 35.28
C SER A 471 15.23 -7.21 35.97
N ASN A 472 16.28 -8.02 35.78
CA ASN A 472 17.59 -7.82 36.42
C ASN A 472 18.58 -7.00 35.54
N ALA A 473 18.16 -6.59 34.34
CA ALA A 473 18.96 -5.72 33.47
C ALA A 473 19.05 -4.29 34.05
N SER A 474 20.01 -3.49 33.57
CA SER A 474 20.15 -2.08 33.97
C SER A 474 18.89 -1.26 33.68
N THR A 475 18.23 -1.59 32.56
CA THR A 475 16.89 -1.14 32.20
C THR A 475 16.07 -2.40 31.89
N PRO A 476 15.06 -2.75 32.71
CA PRO A 476 14.19 -3.90 32.43
C PRO A 476 13.56 -3.83 31.04
N HIS A 477 13.44 -4.97 30.37
CA HIS A 477 12.87 -5.08 29.01
C HIS A 477 12.43 -6.50 28.68
N ALA A 478 11.68 -6.65 27.59
CA ALA A 478 11.39 -7.95 26.99
C ALA A 478 12.61 -8.48 26.20
N MET A 479 12.98 -9.73 26.44
CA MET A 479 14.00 -10.46 25.69
C MET A 479 13.51 -10.78 24.28
N LEU A 480 14.42 -10.97 23.31
CA LEU A 480 14.04 -11.42 21.96
C LEU A 480 13.44 -12.83 22.00
N ASN A 481 14.08 -13.73 22.75
CA ASN A 481 13.59 -15.09 22.96
C ASN A 481 13.80 -15.55 24.42
N TYR A 482 12.94 -16.46 24.88
CA TYR A 482 12.93 -16.86 26.28
C TYR A 482 14.26 -17.42 26.77
N GLY A 483 14.62 -17.03 28.00
CA GLY A 483 15.85 -17.47 28.66
C GLY A 483 17.14 -16.81 28.17
N ASN A 484 17.06 -15.87 27.23
CA ASN A 484 18.24 -15.16 26.70
C ASN A 484 18.28 -13.70 27.16
N SER A 485 18.71 -13.47 28.41
CA SER A 485 18.69 -12.16 29.07
C SER A 485 19.64 -11.10 28.47
N SER A 486 20.46 -11.47 27.48
CA SER A 486 21.31 -10.53 26.74
C SER A 486 20.66 -9.97 25.46
N THR A 487 19.45 -10.41 25.14
CA THR A 487 18.74 -10.03 23.91
C THR A 487 17.55 -9.13 24.18
N TRP A 488 17.09 -8.44 23.15
CA TRP A 488 15.90 -7.58 23.15
C TRP A 488 15.38 -7.40 21.72
N GLY A 489 14.17 -6.87 21.60
CA GLY A 489 13.56 -6.46 20.33
C GLY A 489 12.38 -5.51 20.52
N LEU A 490 11.92 -4.91 19.43
CA LEU A 490 10.66 -4.18 19.37
C LEU A 490 9.51 -5.14 19.70
N LEU A 491 8.68 -4.74 20.66
CA LEU A 491 7.52 -5.52 21.08
C LEU A 491 6.26 -5.03 20.37
N TYR A 492 6.30 -4.98 19.03
CA TYR A 492 5.25 -4.37 18.20
C TYR A 492 3.91 -5.09 18.30
N ASN A 493 3.87 -6.39 18.66
CA ASN A 493 2.60 -7.11 18.83
C ASN A 493 1.82 -6.71 20.09
N LEU A 494 2.45 -5.95 21.00
CA LEU A 494 1.77 -5.32 22.11
C LEU A 494 0.70 -4.31 21.65
N TYR A 495 0.87 -3.76 20.44
CA TYR A 495 -0.13 -2.89 19.79
C TYR A 495 -1.53 -3.51 19.78
N ASN A 496 -1.62 -4.83 19.54
CA ASN A 496 -2.89 -5.52 19.38
C ASN A 496 -3.75 -5.52 20.64
N ASP A 497 -3.13 -5.53 21.83
CA ASP A 497 -3.87 -5.48 23.10
C ASP A 497 -4.62 -4.15 23.27
N ARG A 498 -4.02 -3.04 22.79
CA ARG A 498 -4.68 -1.72 22.74
C ARG A 498 -5.66 -1.60 21.59
N LEU A 499 -5.31 -2.11 20.40
CA LEU A 499 -6.18 -2.07 19.22
C LEU A 499 -7.54 -2.72 19.49
N LEU A 500 -7.52 -3.84 20.19
CA LEU A 500 -8.68 -4.68 20.45
C LEU A 500 -9.33 -4.41 21.81
N ASN A 501 -8.73 -3.54 22.64
CA ASN A 501 -9.13 -3.31 24.02
C ASN A 501 -9.33 -4.63 24.79
N THR A 502 -8.33 -5.50 24.74
CA THR A 502 -8.36 -6.80 25.45
C THR A 502 -8.05 -6.66 26.94
N ASP A 503 -7.37 -5.58 27.35
CA ASP A 503 -6.93 -5.34 28.73
C ASP A 503 -6.17 -6.55 29.34
N LEU A 504 -5.47 -7.30 28.49
CA LEU A 504 -4.80 -8.54 28.84
C LEU A 504 -3.40 -8.28 29.37
N VAL A 505 -2.67 -7.35 28.75
CA VAL A 505 -1.27 -7.08 29.10
C VAL A 505 -1.18 -5.99 30.18
N PRO A 506 -0.50 -6.22 31.31
CA PRO A 506 -0.35 -5.22 32.35
C PRO A 506 0.34 -3.93 31.89
N GLN A 507 -0.13 -2.77 32.39
CA GLN A 507 0.44 -1.45 32.06
C GLN A 507 1.95 -1.37 32.29
N GLU A 508 2.48 -2.04 33.31
CA GLU A 508 3.91 -2.05 33.61
C GLU A 508 4.79 -2.58 32.46
N VAL A 509 4.25 -3.42 31.57
CA VAL A 509 4.97 -3.89 30.37
C VAL A 509 5.14 -2.77 29.35
N TYR A 510 4.10 -1.95 29.15
CA TYR A 510 4.14 -0.77 28.28
C TYR A 510 5.12 0.28 28.80
N ASP A 511 5.05 0.56 30.10
CA ASP A 511 5.91 1.54 30.77
C ASP A 511 7.38 1.09 30.72
N MET A 512 7.62 -0.21 30.94
CA MET A 512 8.95 -0.82 30.84
C MET A 512 9.55 -0.65 29.43
N GLN A 513 8.80 -1.03 28.38
CA GLN A 513 9.31 -0.92 27.01
C GLN A 513 9.53 0.53 26.61
N SER A 514 8.65 1.45 27.04
CA SER A 514 8.81 2.89 26.82
C SER A 514 10.10 3.42 27.45
N GLN A 515 10.48 2.96 28.64
CA GLN A 515 11.75 3.33 29.28
C GLN A 515 12.97 2.69 28.60
N PHE A 516 12.79 1.52 27.97
CA PHE A 516 13.88 0.79 27.34
C PHE A 516 14.29 1.35 25.97
N TYR A 517 13.34 1.63 25.09
CA TYR A 517 13.64 2.03 23.69
C TYR A 517 14.61 3.23 23.55
N PRO A 518 14.50 4.32 24.34
CA PRO A 518 15.45 5.43 24.27
C PRO A 518 16.90 5.05 24.61
N THR A 519 17.12 3.91 25.29
CA THR A 519 18.46 3.45 25.66
C THR A 519 19.20 2.72 24.53
N VAL A 520 18.47 2.29 23.50
CA VAL A 520 18.99 1.51 22.36
C VAL A 520 18.75 2.17 21.01
N LYS A 521 18.11 3.35 20.97
CA LYS A 521 17.91 4.10 19.72
C LYS A 521 19.23 4.48 19.05
N GLU A 522 19.19 4.53 17.73
CA GLU A 522 20.23 5.04 16.86
C GLU A 522 19.76 6.37 16.22
N LYS A 523 20.39 6.79 15.11
CA LYS A 523 20.13 8.11 14.50
C LYS A 523 18.69 8.27 13.95
N TYR A 524 18.14 7.18 13.42
CA TYR A 524 16.92 7.17 12.61
C TYR A 524 15.85 6.19 13.13
N GLY A 525 15.95 5.75 14.37
CA GLY A 525 14.98 4.82 14.97
C GLY A 525 15.63 3.84 15.93
N VAL A 526 14.91 2.77 16.26
CA VAL A 526 15.35 1.72 17.17
C VAL A 526 15.53 0.43 16.37
N PRO A 527 16.70 -0.22 16.40
CA PRO A 527 16.88 -1.49 15.68
C PRO A 527 15.80 -2.51 16.04
N LEU A 528 15.37 -3.32 15.07
CA LEU A 528 14.26 -4.26 15.23
C LEU A 528 14.48 -5.21 16.40
N ASP A 529 15.64 -5.85 16.43
CA ASP A 529 16.07 -6.72 17.52
C ASP A 529 17.57 -7.05 17.46
N THR A 530 18.07 -7.72 18.49
CA THR A 530 19.50 -8.07 18.61
C THR A 530 20.09 -9.03 17.57
N ARG A 531 19.32 -9.61 16.64
CA ARG A 531 19.86 -10.41 15.51
C ARG A 531 20.64 -9.54 14.54
N ASN A 532 20.29 -8.25 14.47
CA ASN A 532 21.02 -7.27 13.67
C ASN A 532 21.21 -5.97 14.42
N ARG A 533 22.37 -5.34 14.22
CA ARG A 533 22.70 -4.14 14.97
C ARG A 533 21.87 -2.92 14.57
N TYR A 534 21.41 -2.85 13.32
CA TYR A 534 20.98 -1.59 12.74
C TYR A 534 19.66 -1.65 11.97
N TYR A 535 19.28 -2.76 11.34
CA TYR A 535 18.04 -2.73 10.56
C TYR A 535 16.82 -2.59 11.47
N THR A 536 15.81 -1.90 10.99
CA THR A 536 14.51 -1.71 11.65
C THR A 536 13.38 -1.75 10.63
N LYS A 537 12.15 -1.72 11.11
CA LYS A 537 10.94 -1.62 10.32
C LYS A 537 10.07 -0.43 10.74
N SER A 538 9.77 0.50 9.84
CA SER A 538 9.06 1.74 10.17
C SER A 538 7.63 1.52 10.66
N ASP A 539 6.92 0.56 10.07
CA ASP A 539 5.61 0.10 10.50
C ASP A 539 5.64 -0.46 11.93
N TRP A 540 6.64 -1.27 12.27
CA TRP A 540 6.84 -1.79 13.63
C TRP A 540 7.22 -0.72 14.65
N GLU A 541 8.05 0.25 14.25
CA GLU A 541 8.34 1.42 15.08
C GLU A 541 7.07 2.23 15.37
N LEU A 542 6.17 2.42 14.39
CA LEU A 542 4.90 3.12 14.63
C LEU A 542 3.90 2.32 15.47
N PHE A 543 3.88 1.00 15.35
CA PHE A 543 3.09 0.15 16.24
C PHE A 543 3.56 0.30 17.68
N CYS A 544 4.89 0.35 17.91
CA CYS A 544 5.45 0.63 19.22
C CYS A 544 5.14 2.06 19.69
N ALA A 545 5.30 3.06 18.81
CA ALA A 545 5.03 4.45 19.12
C ALA A 545 3.58 4.67 19.56
N ALA A 546 2.61 4.05 18.87
CA ALA A 546 1.19 4.22 19.13
C ALA A 546 0.74 3.83 20.56
N ILE A 547 1.51 2.99 21.25
CA ILE A 547 1.20 2.49 22.59
C ILE A 547 2.22 2.89 23.66
N ALA A 548 3.27 3.63 23.29
CA ALA A 548 4.31 4.05 24.20
C ALA A 548 3.91 5.31 24.99
N SER A 549 4.74 5.70 25.98
CA SER A 549 4.62 7.02 26.60
C SER A 549 4.75 8.14 25.54
N GLU A 550 4.14 9.30 25.77
CA GLU A 550 4.19 10.44 24.83
C GLU A 550 5.62 10.79 24.41
N GLU A 551 6.57 10.85 25.36
CA GLU A 551 7.98 11.13 25.08
C GLU A 551 8.62 10.07 24.15
N THR A 552 8.28 8.80 24.34
CA THR A 552 8.82 7.70 23.52
C THR A 552 8.15 7.65 22.15
N ARG A 553 6.83 7.90 22.09
CA ARG A 553 6.07 8.03 20.85
C ARG A 553 6.67 9.13 19.97
N ASP A 554 6.83 10.33 20.54
CA ASP A 554 7.35 11.49 19.81
C ASP A 554 8.79 11.24 19.33
N MET A 555 9.60 10.52 20.12
CA MET A 555 10.93 10.09 19.71
C MET A 555 10.90 9.20 18.46
N PHE A 556 10.10 8.13 18.43
CA PHE A 556 9.97 7.25 17.25
C PHE A 556 9.53 8.03 16.01
N ILE A 557 8.49 8.85 16.16
CA ILE A 557 7.91 9.65 15.08
C ILE A 557 8.93 10.64 14.52
N SER A 558 9.62 11.39 15.38
CA SER A 558 10.62 12.36 14.95
C SER A 558 11.87 11.72 14.35
N ASP A 559 12.32 10.56 14.84
CA ASP A 559 13.47 9.84 14.26
C ASP A 559 13.17 9.35 12.84
N LEU A 560 11.95 8.84 12.60
CA LEU A 560 11.47 8.44 11.28
C LEU A 560 11.26 9.63 10.33
N ALA A 561 10.64 10.72 10.81
CA ALA A 561 10.46 11.93 10.01
C ALA A 561 11.81 12.54 9.61
N LYS A 562 12.79 12.50 10.52
CA LYS A 562 14.17 12.87 10.21
C LYS A 562 14.79 11.97 9.15
N TRP A 563 14.57 10.67 9.20
CA TRP A 563 15.02 9.76 8.15
C TRP A 563 14.41 10.12 6.80
N VAL A 564 13.09 10.32 6.71
CA VAL A 564 12.41 10.75 5.48
C VAL A 564 13.06 12.01 4.88
N ASN A 565 13.44 12.96 5.71
CA ASN A 565 14.06 14.21 5.27
C ASN A 565 15.55 14.06 4.88
N GLU A 566 16.28 13.12 5.47
CA GLU A 566 17.73 12.95 5.28
C GLU A 566 18.12 11.71 4.47
N THR A 567 17.15 10.91 4.02
CA THR A 567 17.38 9.56 3.48
C THR A 567 18.32 9.59 2.26
N PRO A 568 19.31 8.68 2.18
CA PRO A 568 20.26 8.63 1.07
C PRO A 568 19.70 7.96 -0.20
N THR A 569 18.48 7.41 -0.14
CA THR A 569 17.86 6.67 -1.24
C THR A 569 16.84 7.52 -1.99
N SER A 570 16.76 7.31 -3.31
CA SER A 570 15.75 7.89 -4.21
C SER A 570 14.62 6.91 -4.54
N LYS A 571 14.50 5.82 -3.78
CA LYS A 571 13.44 4.81 -3.95
C LYS A 571 12.16 5.22 -3.21
N PRO A 572 11.01 4.59 -3.53
CA PRO A 572 9.79 4.73 -2.73
C PRO A 572 10.04 4.46 -1.24
N PHE A 573 9.17 5.03 -0.40
CA PHE A 573 9.29 4.98 1.06
C PHE A 573 9.36 3.52 1.53
N THR A 574 10.49 3.13 2.12
CA THR A 574 10.74 1.75 2.55
C THR A 574 10.27 1.53 3.98
N ASP A 575 9.75 0.33 4.24
CA ASP A 575 9.52 -0.17 5.59
C ASP A 575 10.83 -0.61 6.24
N LEU A 576 11.79 -1.16 5.50
CA LEU A 576 13.04 -1.73 6.04
C LEU A 576 14.26 -0.87 5.69
N TYR A 577 14.97 -0.38 6.72
CA TYR A 577 16.15 0.47 6.58
C TYR A 577 17.12 0.33 7.77
N GLN A 578 18.34 0.85 7.62
CA GLN A 578 19.38 0.88 8.65
C GLN A 578 19.25 2.12 9.54
N THR A 579 19.05 1.94 10.84
CA THR A 579 18.82 3.04 11.81
C THR A 579 20.03 3.97 12.02
N ASN A 580 21.25 3.56 11.65
CA ASN A 580 22.46 4.36 11.81
C ASN A 580 22.70 5.34 10.64
N ASP A 581 22.39 4.94 9.41
CA ASP A 581 22.73 5.71 8.20
C ASP A 581 21.58 5.87 7.19
N GLY A 582 20.43 5.24 7.42
CA GLY A 582 19.23 5.37 6.61
C GLY A 582 19.26 4.59 5.29
N SER A 583 20.32 3.82 5.03
CA SER A 583 20.45 3.00 3.82
C SER A 583 19.66 1.70 3.92
N PHE A 584 19.52 0.99 2.79
CA PHE A 584 18.97 -0.35 2.77
C PHE A 584 19.91 -1.36 3.44
N PRO A 585 19.39 -2.39 4.14
CA PRO A 585 20.21 -3.52 4.54
C PRO A 585 20.85 -4.20 3.32
N PRO A 586 22.11 -4.68 3.42
CA PRO A 586 22.77 -5.33 2.30
C PRO A 586 21.98 -6.51 1.74
N GLY A 587 21.61 -6.43 0.45
CA GLY A 587 20.90 -7.50 -0.25
C GLY A 587 19.38 -7.48 -0.12
N ILE A 588 18.79 -6.50 0.59
CA ILE A 588 17.34 -6.39 0.77
C ILE A 588 16.91 -4.96 0.42
N GLU A 589 16.04 -4.81 -0.59
CA GLU A 589 15.52 -3.51 -1.05
C GLU A 589 14.00 -3.53 -1.10
N PHE A 590 13.37 -3.49 0.07
CA PHE A 590 11.93 -3.30 0.18
C PHE A 590 11.55 -1.90 -0.27
N LYS A 591 10.61 -1.80 -1.20
CA LYS A 591 10.17 -0.51 -1.76
C LYS A 591 8.72 -0.63 -2.17
N ALA A 592 7.96 0.45 -1.99
CA ALA A 592 6.55 0.52 -2.36
C ALA A 592 5.68 -0.58 -1.71
N ARG A 593 6.10 -1.13 -0.56
CA ARG A 593 5.33 -2.17 0.14
C ARG A 593 4.06 -1.58 0.76
N PRO A 594 2.94 -2.32 0.77
CA PRO A 594 1.70 -1.85 1.37
C PRO A 594 1.71 -1.78 2.90
N VAL A 595 2.66 -2.45 3.55
CA VAL A 595 2.82 -2.45 5.02
C VAL A 595 2.96 -1.05 5.62
N MET A 596 3.32 -0.05 4.80
CA MET A 596 3.32 1.36 5.19
C MET A 596 1.94 1.87 5.63
N GLY A 597 0.85 1.16 5.32
CA GLY A 597 -0.46 1.39 5.94
C GLY A 597 -0.41 1.34 7.48
N GLY A 598 0.58 0.66 8.05
CA GLY A 598 0.82 0.57 9.49
C GLY A 598 1.19 1.89 10.15
N LEU A 599 1.62 2.88 9.37
CA LEU A 599 1.87 4.23 9.87
C LEU A 599 0.60 4.92 10.40
N PHE A 600 -0.59 4.39 10.09
CA PHE A 600 -1.87 4.86 10.64
C PHE A 600 -2.23 4.26 12.01
N ALA A 601 -1.34 3.46 12.62
CA ALA A 601 -1.59 2.75 13.86
C ALA A 601 -2.12 3.64 14.99
N LEU A 602 -1.54 4.83 15.20
CA LEU A 602 -1.99 5.77 16.25
C LEU A 602 -3.35 6.39 15.93
N LEU A 603 -3.59 6.77 14.66
CA LEU A 603 -4.89 7.31 14.24
C LEU A 603 -6.01 6.29 14.46
N LEU A 604 -5.73 5.02 14.19
CA LEU A 604 -6.69 3.96 14.37
C LEU A 604 -7.04 3.73 15.86
N LEU A 605 -6.10 3.93 16.78
CA LEU A 605 -6.38 3.86 18.22
C LEU A 605 -7.23 5.06 18.67
N GLU A 606 -6.96 6.25 18.16
CA GLU A 606 -7.70 7.47 18.52
C GLU A 606 -9.15 7.48 17.99
N GLN A 607 -9.41 6.89 16.83
CA GLN A 607 -10.77 6.70 16.32
C GLN A 607 -11.63 5.79 17.21
N GLY A 608 -11.00 4.87 17.95
CA GLY A 608 -11.67 3.90 18.82
C GLY A 608 -12.47 2.82 18.08
N SER A 609 -13.13 1.96 18.87
CA SER A 609 -14.18 1.03 18.41
C SER A 609 -15.57 1.65 18.54
N LYS A 610 -16.56 1.13 17.82
CA LYS A 610 -17.94 1.65 17.84
C LYS A 610 -18.80 1.10 18.98
#